data_AF-A0AA36CL46-F1
#
_entry.id   AF-A0AA36CL46-F1
#
_cell.length_a   1.000
_cell.length_b   1.000
_cell.length_c   1.000
_cell.angle_alpha   90.00
_cell.angle_beta   90.00
_cell.angle_gamma   90.00
#
_symmetry.space_group_name_H-M   'P 1'
#
loop_
_entity.id
_entity.type
_entity.pdbx_description
1 polymer ?
#
loop_
_entity_poly.entity_id
_entity_poly.type
_entity_poly.pdbx_seq_one_letter_code
_entity_poly.pdbx_strand_id
1 'polypeptide(L)'
;MILYLTFWFSGKRRAQVMACVLLAGPVSNVIGGPLSTWIMGAFADLHGLAGWQWMFILEGAPCILLGITAFFFLSDSPDQAKWLSGEEKRLLANDLEQVQASKQHTFAAALKDWRIYLMALIYFCLICGLYTVSFWLPSILRDAGVKDIFEIGLYSMIPYSVAILAMLINARSSDRLGERRWHGAVPAFLGR
;
A
#
# COMPACT_ATOMS: atom_id res chain seq x y z
N MET A 1 -6.56 4.48 10.10
CA MET A 1 -5.92 5.29 9.04
C MET A 1 -6.90 6.09 8.19
N ILE A 2 -7.82 5.44 7.46
CA ILE A 2 -8.79 6.15 6.59
C ILE A 2 -9.67 7.15 7.37
N LEU A 3 -10.07 6.77 8.59
CA LEU A 3 -10.83 7.61 9.51
C LEU A 3 -10.00 8.79 10.04
N TYR A 4 -8.77 8.55 10.49
CA TYR A 4 -7.81 9.58 10.91
C TYR A 4 -7.56 10.63 9.81
N LEU A 5 -7.31 10.19 8.57
CA LEU A 5 -7.14 11.09 7.42
C LEU A 5 -8.40 11.87 7.04
N THR A 6 -9.59 11.46 7.52
CA THR A 6 -10.84 12.20 7.33
C THR A 6 -10.90 13.44 8.21
N PHE A 7 -10.34 13.36 9.43
CA PHE A 7 -10.33 14.46 10.38
C PHE A 7 -9.22 15.49 10.09
N TRP A 8 -8.21 15.10 9.32
CA TRP A 8 -7.01 15.92 9.10
C TRP A 8 -6.91 16.55 7.70
N PHE A 9 -7.69 16.12 6.70
CA PHE A 9 -7.52 16.58 5.32
C PHE A 9 -8.83 16.77 4.54
N SER A 10 -8.95 17.90 3.84
CA SER A 10 -10.03 18.19 2.89
C SER A 10 -10.00 17.25 1.68
N GLY A 11 -11.16 17.04 1.02
CA GLY A 11 -11.38 15.93 0.08
C GLY A 11 -10.37 15.80 -1.09
N LYS A 12 -9.85 16.91 -1.62
CA LYS A 12 -8.83 16.88 -2.69
C LYS A 12 -7.45 16.43 -2.19
N ARG A 13 -7.03 16.90 -1.00
CA ARG A 13 -5.74 16.53 -0.38
C ARG A 13 -5.78 15.12 0.22
N ARG A 14 -6.95 14.70 0.74
CA ARG A 14 -7.15 13.36 1.31
C ARG A 14 -6.85 12.24 0.31
N ALA A 15 -7.23 12.40 -0.96
CA ALA A 15 -6.95 11.40 -2.00
C ALA A 15 -5.44 11.27 -2.29
N GLN A 16 -4.70 12.39 -2.30
CA GLN A 16 -3.24 12.39 -2.51
C GLN A 16 -2.50 11.76 -1.33
N VAL A 17 -2.88 12.11 -0.10
CA VAL A 17 -2.28 11.52 1.11
C VAL A 17 -2.61 10.03 1.20
N MET A 18 -3.84 9.62 0.89
CA MET A 18 -4.17 8.19 0.81
C MET A 18 -3.37 7.45 -0.24
N ALA A 19 -3.17 8.03 -1.42
CA ALA A 19 -2.33 7.43 -2.44
C ALA A 19 -0.89 7.24 -1.93
N CYS A 20 -0.33 8.23 -1.23
CA CYS A 20 1.01 8.11 -0.62
C CYS A 20 1.08 6.98 0.41
N VAL A 21 0.09 6.85 1.30
CA VAL A 21 0.11 5.77 2.29
C VAL A 21 -0.13 4.40 1.66
N LEU A 22 -0.97 4.31 0.64
CA LEU A 22 -1.17 3.06 -0.10
C LEU A 22 0.07 2.66 -0.90
N LEU A 23 0.85 3.63 -1.41
CA LEU A 23 2.13 3.39 -2.07
C LEU A 23 3.20 2.86 -1.10
N ALA A 24 3.08 3.10 0.20
CA ALA A 24 4.00 2.57 1.19
C ALA A 24 4.04 1.02 1.19
N GLY A 25 2.90 0.35 0.92
CA GLY A 25 2.83 -1.10 0.85
C GLY A 25 3.69 -1.70 -0.27
N PRO A 26 3.47 -1.34 -1.56
CA PRO A 26 4.31 -1.80 -2.66
C PRO A 26 5.80 -1.42 -2.49
N VAL A 27 6.09 -0.21 -2.01
CA VAL A 27 7.48 0.22 -1.75
C VAL A 27 8.13 -0.67 -0.68
N SER A 28 7.39 -0.98 0.38
CA SER A 28 7.85 -1.92 1.43
C SER A 28 8.12 -3.30 0.86
N ASN A 29 7.35 -3.80 -0.11
CA ASN A 29 7.62 -5.10 -0.72
C ASN A 29 8.89 -5.10 -1.59
N VAL A 30 9.12 -4.03 -2.36
CA VAL A 30 10.30 -3.90 -3.24
C VAL A 30 11.59 -3.80 -2.43
N ILE A 31 11.55 -3.10 -1.30
CA ILE A 31 12.73 -2.90 -0.44
C ILE A 31 12.86 -4.03 0.58
N GLY A 32 11.74 -4.41 1.22
CA GLY A 32 11.70 -5.40 2.29
C GLY A 32 12.15 -6.76 1.82
N GLY A 33 11.69 -7.25 0.65
CA GLY A 33 12.08 -8.57 0.15
C GLY A 33 13.61 -8.78 0.08
N PRO A 34 14.36 -7.96 -0.68
CA PRO A 34 15.82 -8.04 -0.77
C PRO A 34 16.54 -7.72 0.55
N LEU A 35 16.02 -6.79 1.34
CA LEU A 35 16.63 -6.41 2.62
C LEU A 35 16.53 -7.56 3.62
N SER A 36 15.35 -8.18 3.74
CA SER A 36 15.10 -9.32 4.61
C SER A 36 15.94 -10.53 4.19
N THR A 37 16.06 -10.84 2.90
CA THR A 37 16.89 -11.95 2.43
C THR A 37 18.39 -11.69 2.64
N TRP A 38 18.84 -10.44 2.47
CA TRP A 38 20.21 -10.05 2.78
C TRP A 38 20.53 -10.19 4.27
N ILE A 39 19.63 -9.76 5.16
CA ILE A 39 19.79 -9.93 6.61
C ILE A 39 19.87 -11.41 6.97
N MET A 40 18.96 -12.22 6.42
CA MET A 40 18.94 -13.66 6.68
C MET A 40 20.22 -14.36 6.21
N GLY A 41 20.82 -13.94 5.11
CA GLY A 41 22.06 -14.52 4.59
C GLY A 41 23.33 -13.99 5.26
N ALA A 42 23.42 -12.69 5.53
CA ALA A 42 24.60 -12.05 6.10
C ALA A 42 24.76 -12.32 7.61
N PHE A 43 23.65 -12.52 8.33
CA PHE A 43 23.62 -12.74 9.77
C PHE A 43 23.24 -14.18 10.17
N ALA A 44 23.19 -15.11 9.21
CA ALA A 44 23.04 -16.53 9.53
C ALA A 44 24.20 -17.01 10.40
N ASP A 45 23.89 -17.67 11.53
CA ASP A 45 24.83 -18.25 12.50
C ASP A 45 25.74 -17.24 13.23
N LEU A 46 25.52 -15.94 13.04
CA LEU A 46 26.14 -14.90 13.86
C LEU A 46 25.57 -14.97 15.28
N HIS A 47 26.45 -15.17 16.26
CA HIS A 47 26.11 -15.34 17.68
C HIS A 47 25.18 -16.53 18.00
N GLY A 48 25.13 -17.56 17.14
CA GLY A 48 24.30 -18.75 17.35
C GLY A 48 22.80 -18.51 17.14
N LEU A 49 22.43 -17.37 16.53
CA LEU A 49 21.07 -17.04 16.17
C LEU A 49 20.82 -17.36 14.69
N ALA A 50 19.61 -17.85 14.41
CA ALA A 50 19.19 -18.07 13.03
C ALA A 50 18.91 -16.72 12.33
N GLY A 51 19.17 -16.63 11.03
CA GLY A 51 19.02 -15.37 10.27
C GLY A 51 17.62 -14.73 10.35
N TRP A 52 16.57 -15.53 10.56
CA TRP A 52 15.21 -15.00 10.76
C TRP A 52 15.04 -14.27 12.10
N GLN A 53 15.79 -14.65 13.14
CA GLN A 53 15.78 -13.96 14.44
C GLN A 53 16.43 -12.58 14.32
N TRP A 54 17.54 -12.50 13.58
CA TRP A 54 18.19 -11.23 13.24
C TRP A 54 17.29 -10.33 12.42
N MET A 55 16.51 -10.87 11.48
CA MET A 55 15.52 -10.12 10.71
C MET A 55 14.49 -9.46 11.64
N PHE A 56 13.91 -10.19 12.60
CA PHE A 56 12.97 -9.61 13.56
C PHE A 56 13.59 -8.53 14.44
N ILE A 57 14.85 -8.69 14.86
CA ILE A 57 15.53 -7.69 15.69
C ILE A 57 15.81 -6.43 14.87
N LEU A 58 16.42 -6.59 13.69
CA LEU A 58 16.89 -5.47 12.86
C LEU A 58 15.75 -4.71 12.19
N GLU A 59 14.69 -5.39 11.76
CA GLU A 59 13.50 -4.73 11.18
C GLU A 59 12.46 -4.35 12.25
N GLY A 60 12.33 -5.15 13.31
CA GLY A 60 11.37 -4.90 14.37
C GLY A 60 11.77 -3.75 15.30
N ALA A 61 13.05 -3.60 15.63
CA ALA A 61 13.52 -2.51 16.48
C ALA A 61 13.18 -1.11 15.94
N PRO A 62 13.46 -0.75 14.66
CA PRO A 62 13.06 0.54 14.13
C PRO A 62 11.53 0.69 14.07
N CYS A 63 10.77 -0.37 13.78
CA CYS A 63 9.31 -0.34 13.84
C CYS A 63 8.78 -0.02 15.25
N ILE A 64 9.37 -0.60 16.29
CA ILE A 64 9.01 -0.33 17.69
C ILE A 64 9.32 1.13 18.04
N LEU A 65 10.51 1.62 17.67
CA LEU A 65 10.90 3.02 17.90
C LEU A 65 9.95 4.00 17.20
N LEU A 66 9.57 3.71 15.95
CA LEU A 66 8.58 4.47 15.20
C LEU A 66 7.20 4.41 15.83
N GLY A 67 6.80 3.25 16.38
CA GLY A 67 5.54 3.09 17.12
C GLY A 67 5.50 3.93 18.39
N ILE A 68 6.59 3.95 19.16
CA ILE A 68 6.71 4.76 20.38
C ILE A 68 6.71 6.25 20.04
N THR A 69 7.47 6.67 19.03
CA THR A 69 7.47 8.07 18.59
C THR A 69 6.10 8.49 18.04
N ALA A 70 5.44 7.64 17.25
CA ALA A 70 4.07 7.89 16.81
C ALA A 70 3.10 8.01 18.00
N PHE A 71 3.23 7.19 19.05
CA PHE A 71 2.38 7.30 20.24
C PHE A 71 2.52 8.66 20.95
N PHE A 72 3.73 9.25 20.97
CA PHE A 72 3.94 10.56 21.60
C PHE A 72 3.66 11.76 20.69
N PHE A 73 3.86 11.63 19.38
CA PHE A 73 3.73 12.73 18.42
C PHE A 73 2.40 12.77 17.67
N LEU A 74 1.74 11.61 17.47
CA LEU A 74 0.49 11.54 16.72
C LEU A 74 -0.66 12.02 17.62
N SER A 75 -1.24 13.16 17.25
CA SER A 75 -2.39 13.72 17.96
C SER A 75 -3.68 13.28 17.28
N ASP A 76 -4.64 12.75 18.04
CA ASP A 76 -5.87 12.17 17.46
C ASP A 76 -6.75 13.19 16.73
N SER A 77 -6.60 14.47 17.02
CA SER A 77 -7.35 15.55 16.35
C SER A 77 -6.51 16.80 16.20
N PRO A 78 -6.74 17.62 15.15
CA PRO A 78 -5.98 18.84 14.91
C PRO A 78 -6.03 19.83 16.08
N ASP A 79 -7.12 19.86 16.83
CA ASP A 79 -7.29 20.71 18.01
C ASP A 79 -6.32 20.33 19.14
N GLN A 80 -6.05 19.03 19.30
CA GLN A 80 -5.15 18.48 20.32
C GLN A 80 -3.67 18.50 19.88
N ALA A 81 -3.39 18.86 18.62
CA ALA A 81 -2.04 18.90 18.09
C ALA A 81 -1.21 19.98 18.79
N LYS A 82 -0.22 19.56 19.60
CA LYS A 82 0.68 20.48 20.31
C LYS A 82 1.76 21.09 19.41
N TRP A 83 1.99 20.47 18.25
CA TRP A 83 2.99 20.89 17.27
C TRP A 83 2.44 21.90 16.24
N LEU A 84 1.13 22.16 16.24
CA LEU A 84 0.47 23.10 15.34
C LEU A 84 0.28 24.46 16.02
N SER A 85 0.63 25.54 15.32
CA SER A 85 0.36 26.92 15.78
C SER A 85 -1.16 27.22 15.75
N GLY A 86 -1.60 28.19 16.55
CA GLY A 86 -3.02 28.58 16.60
C GLY A 86 -3.57 29.06 15.26
N GLU A 87 -2.72 29.65 14.41
CA GLU A 87 -3.09 30.10 13.07
C GLU A 87 -3.28 28.93 12.10
N GLU A 88 -2.39 27.92 12.14
CA GLU A 88 -2.53 26.69 11.36
C GLU A 88 -3.77 25.88 11.75
N LYS A 89 -4.09 25.83 13.05
CA LYS A 89 -5.33 25.17 13.54
C LYS A 89 -6.56 25.83 12.94
N ARG A 90 -6.60 27.17 12.94
CA ARG A 90 -7.74 27.93 12.40
C ARG A 90 -7.88 27.77 10.89
N LEU A 91 -6.78 27.76 10.15
CA LEU A 91 -6.78 27.51 8.70
C LEU A 91 -7.29 26.10 8.38
N LEU A 92 -6.87 25.09 9.15
CA LEU A 92 -7.31 23.71 8.95
C LEU A 92 -8.79 23.50 9.29
N ALA A 93 -9.28 24.14 10.36
CA ALA A 93 -10.70 24.10 10.73
C ALA A 93 -11.58 24.70 9.62
N ASN A 94 -11.20 25.85 9.06
CA ASN A 94 -11.92 26.50 7.96
C ASN A 94 -11.95 25.64 6.68
N ASP A 95 -10.86 24.93 6.36
CA ASP A 95 -10.77 24.07 5.17
C ASP A 95 -11.62 22.77 5.33
N LEU A 96 -11.81 22.32 6.58
CA LEU A 96 -12.66 21.16 6.90
C LEU A 96 -14.16 21.50 6.88
N GLU A 97 -14.56 22.66 7.42
CA GLU A 97 -15.96 23.11 7.42
C GLU A 97 -16.55 23.29 6.02
N GLN A 98 -15.77 23.83 5.07
CA GLN A 98 -16.20 24.01 3.68
C GLN A 98 -16.52 22.68 2.96
N VAL A 99 -15.96 21.55 3.42
CA VAL A 99 -16.15 20.24 2.80
C VAL A 99 -17.31 19.46 3.43
N GLN A 100 -17.54 19.60 4.73
CA GLN A 100 -18.67 18.95 5.42
C GLN A 100 -20.03 19.44 4.91
N ALA A 101 -20.12 20.69 4.43
CA ALA A 101 -21.32 21.22 3.81
C ALA A 101 -21.70 20.52 2.48
N SER A 102 -20.79 19.78 1.83
CA SER A 102 -21.01 19.32 0.45
C SER A 102 -21.55 17.90 0.29
N LYS A 103 -21.38 16.95 1.24
CA LYS A 103 -21.74 15.54 0.98
C LYS A 103 -22.18 14.75 2.21
N GLN A 104 -23.50 14.61 2.38
CA GLN A 104 -24.07 13.49 3.13
C GLN A 104 -24.26 12.29 2.19
N HIS A 105 -23.30 11.36 2.17
CA HIS A 105 -23.50 10.08 1.52
C HIS A 105 -24.01 9.07 2.54
N THR A 106 -25.27 8.65 2.39
CA THR A 106 -25.87 7.62 3.24
C THR A 106 -25.24 6.26 2.93
N PHE A 107 -24.73 5.57 3.96
CA PHE A 107 -24.14 4.21 3.81
C PHE A 107 -25.10 3.23 3.10
N ALA A 108 -26.39 3.33 3.39
CA ALA A 108 -27.44 2.55 2.71
C ALA A 108 -27.58 2.87 1.21
N ALA A 109 -27.24 4.08 0.76
CA ALA A 109 -27.24 4.44 -0.65
C ALA A 109 -26.02 3.84 -1.39
N ALA A 110 -24.88 3.74 -0.71
CA ALA A 110 -23.70 3.06 -1.25
C ALA A 110 -23.97 1.55 -1.45
N LEU A 111 -24.58 0.88 -0.46
CA LEU A 111 -24.94 -0.54 -0.56
C LEU A 111 -25.93 -0.87 -1.68
N LYS A 112 -26.67 0.11 -2.19
CA LYS A 112 -27.62 -0.06 -3.31
C LYS A 112 -26.99 0.22 -4.68
N ASP A 113 -25.77 0.75 -4.74
CA ASP A 113 -25.12 1.04 -6.01
C ASP A 113 -24.45 -0.21 -6.58
N TRP A 114 -25.03 -0.76 -7.65
CA TRP A 114 -24.49 -1.89 -8.42
C TRP A 114 -23.02 -1.68 -8.84
N ARG A 115 -22.61 -0.44 -9.09
CA ARG A 115 -21.25 -0.10 -9.50
C ARG A 115 -20.23 -0.46 -8.42
N ILE A 116 -20.62 -0.41 -7.14
CA ILE A 116 -19.75 -0.78 -6.03
C ILE A 116 -19.46 -2.28 -6.06
N TYR A 117 -20.48 -3.11 -6.33
CA TYR A 117 -20.29 -4.56 -6.45
C TYR A 117 -19.44 -4.93 -7.67
N LEU A 118 -19.63 -4.25 -8.81
CA LEU A 118 -18.79 -4.46 -9.99
C LEU A 118 -17.32 -4.11 -9.69
N MET A 119 -17.07 -2.97 -9.04
CA MET A 119 -15.72 -2.58 -8.62
C MET A 119 -15.14 -3.55 -7.59
N ALA A 120 -15.94 -4.04 -6.65
CA ALA A 120 -15.54 -5.04 -5.66
C ALA A 120 -15.17 -6.38 -6.32
N LEU A 121 -15.93 -6.83 -7.32
CA LEU A 121 -15.65 -8.06 -8.07
C LEU A 121 -14.35 -7.95 -8.87
N ILE A 122 -14.14 -6.82 -9.56
CA ILE A 122 -12.89 -6.56 -10.28
C ILE A 122 -11.71 -6.55 -9.30
N TYR A 123 -11.86 -5.87 -8.17
CA TYR A 123 -10.82 -5.82 -7.13
C TYR A 123 -10.52 -7.20 -6.53
N PHE A 124 -11.56 -8.00 -6.29
CA PHE A 124 -11.43 -9.38 -5.83
C PHE A 124 -10.66 -10.24 -6.83
N CYS A 125 -10.99 -10.16 -8.12
CA CYS A 125 -10.32 -10.93 -9.17
C CYS A 125 -8.83 -10.53 -9.28
N LEU A 126 -8.53 -9.23 -9.21
CA LEU A 126 -7.16 -8.71 -9.21
C LEU A 126 -6.35 -9.21 -8.01
N ILE A 127 -6.90 -9.15 -6.80
CA ILE A 127 -6.24 -9.65 -5.58
C ILE A 127 -6.03 -11.16 -5.66
N CYS A 128 -7.03 -11.90 -6.12
CA CYS A 128 -6.95 -13.35 -6.27
C CYS A 128 -5.82 -13.73 -7.23
N GLY A 129 -5.73 -13.09 -8.39
CA GLY A 129 -4.64 -13.30 -9.35
C GLY A 129 -3.28 -12.95 -8.75
N LEU A 130 -3.17 -11.80 -8.09
CA LEU A 130 -1.93 -11.34 -7.45
C LEU A 130 -1.42 -12.34 -6.41
N TYR A 131 -2.30 -12.81 -5.51
CA TYR A 131 -1.89 -13.78 -4.48
C TYR A 131 -1.62 -15.16 -5.06
N THR A 132 -2.38 -15.60 -6.07
CA THR A 132 -2.13 -16.88 -6.74
C THR A 132 -0.71 -16.92 -7.30
N VAL A 133 -0.32 -15.89 -8.08
CA VAL A 133 1.04 -15.78 -8.60
C VAL A 133 2.05 -15.68 -7.46
N SER A 134 1.77 -14.89 -6.42
CA SER A 134 2.73 -14.68 -5.33
C SER A 134 3.02 -15.91 -4.48
N PHE A 135 2.02 -16.77 -4.29
CA PHE A 135 2.22 -18.02 -3.55
C PHE A 135 2.81 -19.13 -4.42
N TRP A 136 2.38 -19.25 -5.68
CA TRP A 136 2.74 -20.40 -6.52
C TRP A 136 4.00 -20.19 -7.34
N LEU A 137 4.39 -18.96 -7.68
CA LEU A 137 5.57 -18.70 -8.49
C LEU A 137 6.87 -19.23 -7.85
N PRO A 138 7.13 -19.03 -6.54
CA PRO A 138 8.31 -19.59 -5.89
C PRO A 138 8.30 -21.13 -5.89
N SER A 139 7.13 -21.75 -5.74
CA SER A 139 6.98 -23.21 -5.78
C SER A 139 7.28 -23.77 -7.18
N ILE A 140 6.74 -23.14 -8.22
CA ILE A 140 6.97 -23.53 -9.62
C ILE A 140 8.46 -23.38 -9.98
N LEU A 141 9.12 -22.31 -9.53
CA LEU A 141 10.56 -22.12 -9.73
C LEU A 141 11.39 -23.22 -9.04
N ARG A 142 10.95 -23.65 -7.85
CA ARG A 142 11.60 -24.73 -7.10
C ARG A 142 11.42 -26.09 -7.80
N ASP A 143 10.23 -26.36 -8.31
CA ASP A 143 9.91 -27.58 -9.08
C ASP A 143 10.63 -27.59 -10.44
N ALA A 144 10.87 -26.41 -11.04
CA ALA A 144 11.66 -26.24 -12.26
C ALA A 144 13.18 -26.47 -12.04
N GLY A 145 13.62 -26.73 -10.81
CA GLY A 145 14.99 -27.13 -10.49
C GLY A 145 15.89 -26.02 -9.96
N VAL A 146 15.37 -24.81 -9.70
CA VAL A 146 16.12 -23.72 -9.07
C VAL A 146 16.25 -24.01 -7.57
N LYS A 147 17.47 -24.35 -7.12
CA LYS A 147 17.72 -24.74 -5.72
C LYS A 147 18.15 -23.57 -4.84
N ASP A 148 18.74 -22.54 -5.43
CA ASP A 148 19.24 -21.39 -4.71
C ASP A 148 18.13 -20.35 -4.46
N ILE A 149 17.97 -19.95 -3.21
CA ILE A 149 16.92 -19.01 -2.76
C ILE A 149 17.15 -17.64 -3.41
N PHE A 150 18.42 -17.27 -3.65
CA PHE A 150 18.77 -16.01 -4.30
C PHE A 150 18.32 -15.98 -5.77
N GLU A 151 18.51 -17.09 -6.51
CA GLU A 151 18.06 -17.22 -7.90
C GLU A 151 16.54 -17.22 -8.01
N ILE A 152 15.82 -17.89 -7.08
CA ILE A 152 14.35 -17.83 -7.01
C ILE A 152 13.88 -16.38 -6.85
N GLY A 153 14.53 -15.61 -5.97
CA GLY A 153 14.23 -14.18 -5.79
C GLY A 153 14.47 -13.36 -7.07
N LEU A 154 15.61 -13.57 -7.72
CA LEU A 154 15.98 -12.85 -8.94
C LEU A 154 15.02 -13.15 -10.11
N TYR A 155 14.64 -14.42 -10.30
CA TYR A 155 13.67 -14.81 -11.31
C TYR A 155 12.26 -14.34 -10.99
N SER A 156 11.88 -14.32 -9.71
CA SER A 156 10.57 -13.81 -9.29
C SER A 156 10.46 -12.30 -9.55
N MET A 157 11.55 -11.54 -9.46
CA MET A 157 11.53 -10.09 -9.72
C MET A 157 11.12 -9.74 -11.17
N ILE A 158 11.40 -10.61 -12.15
CA ILE A 158 11.11 -10.33 -13.57
C ILE A 158 9.61 -10.14 -13.83
N PRO A 159 8.73 -11.13 -13.56
CA PRO A 159 7.30 -10.97 -13.79
C PRO A 159 6.67 -9.88 -12.92
N TYR A 160 7.15 -9.69 -11.68
CA TYR A 160 6.66 -8.58 -10.85
C TYR A 160 7.05 -7.21 -11.40
N SER A 161 8.26 -7.06 -11.92
CA SER A 161 8.71 -5.80 -12.53
C SER A 161 7.90 -5.48 -13.79
N VAL A 162 7.62 -6.48 -14.63
CA VAL A 162 6.74 -6.32 -15.79
C VAL A 162 5.32 -5.95 -15.36
N ALA A 163 4.77 -6.59 -14.33
CA ALA A 163 3.46 -6.26 -13.78
C ALA A 163 3.40 -4.83 -13.22
N ILE A 164 4.44 -4.38 -12.51
CA ILE A 164 4.55 -3.01 -11.99
C ILE A 164 4.62 -2.00 -13.14
N LEU A 165 5.40 -2.27 -14.18
CA LEU A 165 5.49 -1.41 -15.36
C LEU A 165 4.14 -1.32 -16.08
N ALA A 166 3.46 -2.45 -16.29
CA ALA A 166 2.12 -2.48 -16.87
C ALA A 166 1.11 -1.69 -16.02
N MET A 167 1.17 -1.84 -14.69
CA MET A 167 0.34 -1.09 -13.75
C MET A 167 0.62 0.41 -13.82
N LEU A 168 1.89 0.84 -13.87
CA LEU A 168 2.28 2.25 -13.95
C LEU A 168 1.87 2.87 -15.29
N ILE A 169 1.99 2.14 -16.39
CA ILE A 169 1.53 2.57 -17.72
C ILE A 169 0.02 2.73 -17.71
N ASN A 170 -0.70 1.76 -17.14
CA ASN A 170 -2.15 1.80 -17.06
C ASN A 170 -2.66 2.93 -16.12
N ALA A 171 -1.98 3.15 -14.99
CA ALA A 171 -2.29 4.23 -14.06
C ALA A 171 -2.04 5.62 -14.69
N ARG A 172 -0.90 5.80 -15.37
CA ARG A 172 -0.59 7.06 -16.09
C ARG A 172 -1.55 7.31 -17.24
N SER A 173 -1.95 6.26 -17.95
CA SER A 173 -2.97 6.35 -19.01
C SER A 173 -4.33 6.76 -18.43
N SER A 174 -4.72 6.15 -17.30
CA SER A 174 -5.95 6.48 -16.57
C SER A 174 -6.00 7.90 -16.04
N ASP A 175 -4.90 8.40 -15.49
CA ASP A 175 -4.81 9.76 -14.94
C ASP A 175 -4.77 10.81 -16.05
N ARG A 176 -4.20 10.49 -17.22
CA ARG A 176 -4.12 11.41 -18.38
C ARG A 176 -5.45 11.56 -19.12
N LEU A 177 -6.26 10.50 -19.17
CA LEU A 177 -7.53 10.48 -19.90
C LEU A 177 -8.75 10.84 -19.04
N GLY A 178 -8.62 10.89 -17.71
CA GLY A 178 -9.71 11.24 -16.79
C GLY A 178 -10.85 10.21 -16.73
N GLU A 179 -10.78 9.14 -17.53
CA GLU A 179 -11.82 8.13 -17.67
C GLU A 179 -11.53 6.90 -16.80
N ARG A 180 -11.75 7.04 -15.48
CA ARG A 180 -11.63 5.94 -14.49
C ARG A 180 -12.37 4.63 -14.85
N ARG A 181 -13.30 4.66 -15.81
CA ARG A 181 -14.16 3.51 -16.18
C ARG A 181 -13.53 2.60 -17.22
N TRP A 182 -12.75 3.14 -18.17
CA TRP A 182 -12.21 2.36 -19.29
C TRP A 182 -10.84 1.74 -18.99
N HIS A 183 -10.04 2.38 -18.14
CA HIS A 183 -8.71 1.89 -17.78
C HIS A 183 -8.69 0.73 -16.77
N GLY A 184 -9.84 0.44 -16.13
CA GLY A 184 -10.03 -0.82 -15.39
C GLY A 184 -10.49 -1.98 -16.29
N ALA A 185 -11.27 -1.67 -17.34
CA ALA A 185 -11.87 -2.69 -18.22
C ALA A 185 -10.90 -3.18 -19.31
N VAL A 186 -10.08 -2.29 -19.87
CA VAL A 186 -9.20 -2.61 -21.00
C VAL A 186 -8.06 -3.59 -20.64
N PRO A 187 -7.36 -3.48 -19.49
CA PRO A 187 -6.36 -4.48 -19.10
C PRO A 187 -6.97 -5.85 -18.79
N ALA A 188 -8.20 -5.89 -18.27
CA ALA A 188 -8.94 -7.12 -18.00
C ALA A 188 -9.36 -7.85 -19.29
N PHE A 189 -9.51 -7.14 -20.41
CA PHE A 189 -9.78 -7.73 -21.72
C PHE A 189 -8.51 -8.10 -22.50
N LEU A 190 -7.39 -7.39 -22.28
CA LEU A 190 -6.11 -7.66 -22.95
C LEU A 190 -5.28 -8.77 -22.28
N GLY A 191 -5.60 -9.16 -21.04
CA GLY A 191 -5.00 -10.29 -20.34
C GLY A 191 -5.61 -11.65 -20.69
N ARG A 192 -6.11 -11.82 -21.92
CA ARG A 192 -6.60 -13.10 -22.45
C ARG A 192 -5.46 -13.95 -22.99
#